data_AF-A0A9N9KEH8-F1
#
_entry.id   AF-A0A9N9KEH8-F1
#
_cell.length_a   1.000
_cell.length_b   1.000
_cell.length_c   1.000
_cell.angle_alpha   90.00
_cell.angle_beta   90.00
_cell.angle_gamma   90.00
#
_symmetry.space_group_name_H-M   'P 1'
#
loop_
_entity.id
_entity.type
_entity.pdbx_description
1 polymer ?
#
loop_
_entity_poly.entity_id
_entity_poly.type
_entity_poly.pdbx_seq_one_letter_code
_entity_poly.pdbx_strand_id
1 'polypeptide(L)' 'MSDPLSILKGEIKRLSFVSNEKISLLAHFTENVEKIAVAVSCLDDCDNDEEKRNYLRFLISPP' A
#
# COMPACT_ATOMS: atom_id res chain seq x y z
N MET A 1 -5.81 18.80 -0.48
CA MET A 1 -5.72 17.45 0.07
C MET A 1 -5.15 16.56 -1.02
N SER A 2 -4.09 15.82 -0.75
CA SER A 2 -3.59 14.82 -1.69
C SER A 2 -4.58 13.66 -1.76
N ASP A 3 -4.87 13.18 -2.96
CA ASP A 3 -5.73 12.03 -3.19
C ASP A 3 -5.12 10.77 -2.51
N PRO A 4 -5.89 9.96 -1.76
CA PRO A 4 -5.39 8.77 -1.07
C PRO A 4 -4.66 7.79 -1.99
N LEU A 5 -5.14 7.63 -3.23
CA LEU A 5 -4.49 6.78 -4.22
C LEU A 5 -3.10 7.32 -4.61
N SER A 6 -2.96 8.64 -4.72
CA SER A 6 -1.69 9.30 -5.01
C SER A 6 -0.68 9.15 -3.86
N ILE A 7 -1.15 9.26 -2.60
CA ILE A 7 -0.32 9.02 -1.41
C ILE A 7 0.18 7.56 -1.41
N LEU A 8 -0.74 6.61 -1.58
CA LEU A 8 -0.41 5.19 -1.62
C LEU A 8 0.59 4.85 -2.72
N LYS A 9 0.40 5.37 -3.94
CA LYS A 9 1.36 5.19 -5.05
C LYS A 9 2.74 5.77 -4.71
N GLY A 10 2.77 6.92 -4.02
CA GLY A 10 3.99 7.52 -3.49
C GLY A 10 4.71 6.60 -2.52
N GLU A 11 4.00 6.06 -1.54
CA GLU A 11 4.55 5.13 -0.53
C GLU A 11 5.06 3.84 -1.17
N ILE A 12 4.30 3.21 -2.07
CA ILE A 12 4.73 2.00 -2.78
C ILE A 12 6.02 2.26 -3.58
N LYS A 13 6.17 3.45 -4.17
CA LYS A 13 7.40 3.85 -4.86
C LYS A 13 8.56 4.07 -3.89
N ARG A 14 8.31 4.74 -2.75
CA ARG A 14 9.31 5.05 -1.70
C ARG A 14 9.85 3.79 -1.03
N LEU A 15 8.97 2.84 -0.74
CA LEU A 15 9.28 1.58 -0.03
C LEU A 15 10.02 0.55 -0.88
N SER A 16 10.26 0.85 -2.17
CA SER A 16 11.12 0.04 -3.07
C SER A 16 10.63 -1.39 -3.30
N PHE A 17 9.32 -1.61 -3.38
CA PHE A 17 8.73 -2.91 -3.76
C PHE A 17 9.21 -3.39 -5.13
N VAL A 18 9.31 -4.71 -5.31
CA VAL A 18 9.63 -5.30 -6.63
C VAL A 18 8.43 -5.16 -7.58
N SER A 19 8.69 -5.26 -8.89
CA SER A 19 7.66 -5.03 -9.92
C SER A 19 6.41 -5.89 -9.73
N ASN A 20 6.58 -7.16 -9.33
CA ASN A 20 5.44 -8.06 -9.11
C ASN A 20 4.58 -7.63 -7.91
N GLU A 21 5.22 -7.27 -6.79
CA GLU A 21 4.52 -6.75 -5.59
C GLU A 21 3.77 -5.45 -5.91
N LYS A 22 4.38 -4.55 -6.69
CA LYS A 22 3.75 -3.30 -7.13
C LYS A 22 2.48 -3.58 -7.95
N ILE A 23 2.54 -4.53 -8.88
CA ILE A 23 1.39 -4.91 -9.71
C ILE A 23 0.28 -5.48 -8.84
N SER A 24 0.59 -6.43 -7.95
CA SER A 24 -0.39 -7.03 -7.04
C SER A 24 -1.03 -6.01 -6.11
N LEU A 25 -0.25 -5.06 -5.57
CA LEU A 25 -0.78 -3.98 -4.72
C LEU A 25 -1.74 -3.09 -5.50
N LEU A 26 -1.33 -2.64 -6.69
CA LEU A 26 -2.18 -1.79 -7.52
C LEU A 26 -3.46 -2.51 -7.95
N ALA A 27 -3.39 -3.79 -8.28
CA ALA A 27 -4.56 -4.61 -8.59
C ALA A 27 -5.50 -4.71 -7.37
N HIS A 28 -4.97 -5.07 -6.19
CA HIS A 28 -5.74 -5.15 -4.95
C HIS A 28 -6.50 -3.85 -4.66
N PHE A 29 -5.84 -2.69 -4.74
CA PHE A 29 -6.47 -1.41 -4.47
C PHE A 29 -7.38 -0.90 -5.59
N THR A 30 -7.21 -1.39 -6.82
CA THR A 30 -8.15 -1.11 -7.91
C THR A 30 -9.46 -1.88 -7.71
N GLU A 31 -9.38 -3.09 -7.17
CA GLU A 31 -10.56 -3.91 -6.83
C GLU A 31 -11.21 -3.48 -5.49
N ASN A 32 -10.44 -2.85 -4.61
CA ASN A 32 -10.86 -2.45 -3.25
C ASN A 32 -10.63 -0.95 -3.02
N VAL A 33 -11.18 -0.09 -3.88
CA VAL A 33 -10.95 1.37 -3.84
C VAL A 33 -11.34 1.99 -2.50
N GLU A 34 -12.40 1.49 -1.87
CA GLU A 34 -12.87 1.93 -0.55
C GLU A 34 -11.85 1.69 0.57
N LYS A 35 -10.93 0.73 0.40
CA LYS A 35 -9.89 0.40 1.37
C LYS A 35 -8.64 1.29 1.23
N ILE A 36 -8.53 2.10 0.17
CA ILE A 36 -7.35 2.95 -0.03
C ILE A 36 -7.20 3.95 1.12
N ALA A 37 -8.28 4.60 1.55
CA ALA A 37 -8.22 5.56 2.66
C ALA A 37 -7.78 4.89 3.97
N VAL A 38 -8.28 3.67 4.23
CA VAL A 38 -7.88 2.88 5.41
C VAL A 38 -6.41 2.48 5.32
N ALA A 39 -5.95 2.01 4.16
CA ALA A 39 -4.56 1.63 3.97
C ALA A 39 -3.60 2.81 4.13
N VAL A 40 -3.97 3.99 3.64
CA VAL A 40 -3.19 5.21 3.87
C VAL A 40 -3.12 5.55 5.36
N SER A 41 -4.22 5.43 6.10
CA SER A 41 -4.22 5.63 7.56
C SER A 41 -3.31 4.62 8.26
N CYS A 42 -3.42 3.33 7.93
CA CYS A 42 -2.56 2.30 8.51
C CYS A 42 -1.07 2.53 8.19
N LEU A 43 -0.75 3.05 7.01
CA LEU A 43 0.62 3.41 6.63
C LEU A 43 1.15 4.62 7.40
N ASP A 44 0.27 5.54 7.82
CA ASP A 44 0.63 6.68 8.67
C ASP A 44 0.88 6.23 10.12
N ASP A 45 0.11 5.25 10.60
CA ASP A 45 0.25 4.65 11.93
C ASP A 45 1.50 3.74 12.09
N CYS A 46 2.16 3.36 11.00
CA CYS A 46 3.37 2.53 11.03
C CYS A 46 4.61 3.38 11.34
N ASP A 47 5.42 2.95 12.31
CA ASP A 47 6.59 3.70 12.82
C ASP A 47 7.77 3.68 11.84
N ASN A 48 7.87 2.63 11.01
CA ASN A 48 9.02 2.44 10.12
C ASN A 48 8.64 1.80 8.77
N ASP A 49 9.60 1.86 7.84
CA ASP A 49 9.43 1.35 6.47
C ASP A 49 9.31 -0.18 6.40
N GLU A 50 9.78 -0.91 7.41
CA GLU A 50 9.63 -2.37 7.48
C GLU A 50 8.18 -2.75 7.80
N GLU A 51 7.56 -2.10 8.78
CA GLU A 51 6.16 -2.29 9.14
C GLU A 51 5.23 -1.96 7.97
N LYS A 52 5.46 -0.82 7.31
CA LYS A 52 4.71 -0.44 6.10
C LYS A 52 4.82 -1.51 5.01
N ARG A 53 6.01 -2.07 4.81
CA ARG A 53 6.22 -3.15 3.83
C ARG A 53 5.50 -4.43 4.23
N ASN A 54 5.58 -4.82 5.49
CA ASN A 54 4.93 -6.02 6.00
C ASN A 54 3.40 -5.92 5.90
N TYR A 55 2.83 -4.77 6.27
CA TYR A 55 1.40 -4.49 6.11
C TYR A 55 0.95 -4.63 4.65
N LEU A 56 1.63 -3.95 3.72
CA LEU A 56 1.27 -4.00 2.30
C LEU A 56 1.45 -5.40 1.72
N ARG A 57 2.50 -6.14 2.09
CA ARG A 57 2.69 -7.55 1.70
C ARG A 57 1.57 -8.43 2.21
N PHE A 58 1.11 -8.20 3.45
CA PHE A 58 0.01 -8.95 4.02
C PHE A 58 -1.29 -8.79 3.21
N LEU A 59 -1.54 -7.62 2.62
CA LEU A 59 -2.73 -7.38 1.77
C LEU A 59 -2.72 -8.17 0.46
N ILE A 60 -1.55 -8.49 -0.07
CA ILE A 60 -1.37 -9.19 -1.36
C ILE A 60 -0.89 -10.64 -1.19
N SER A 61 -0.64 -11.07 0.05
CA SER A 61 -0.27 -12.44 0.35
C SER A 61 -1.52 -13.32 0.28
N PRO A 62 -1.46 -14.49 -0.36
CA PRO A 62 -2.53 -15.47 -0.24
C PRO A 62 -2.68 -15.89 1.24
N PRO A 63 -3.91 -16.27 1.67
CA PRO A 63 -4.14 -16.87 2.98
C PRO A 63 -3.46 -18.23 3.14
#